data_AF-A0A524FYL0-F1
#
_entry.id   AF-A0A524FYL0-F1
#
_cell.length_a   1.000
_cell.length_b   1.000
_cell.length_c   1.000
_cell.angle_alpha   90.00
_cell.angle_beta   90.00
_cell.angle_gamma   90.00
#
_symmetry.space_group_name_H-M   'P 1'
#
loop_
_entity.id
_entity.type
_entity.pdbx_description
1 polymer ?
#
loop_
_entity_poly.entity_id
_entity_poly.type
_entity_poly.pdbx_seq_one_letter_code
_entity_poly.pdbx_strand_id
1 'polypeptide(L)'
;MENKKSNEDSIKNAIKKRIKEKIKKELLEEIYNELKLEENELAEEISSIISKKEKSSAADLINEIKAEQPIFEKLEDDKTVSISVKAILKIASHALKYASSKISRDKWVEVIGLLAGKQYDYGPKLHIEDAYPMGHGSAVYAEIKDYKNFVRAFNDIKAKNLFICGWYHSHPSYGTWMSDEDIGTQARYQKLWDNAIALVIDPYQIDGTSLGFQIFRANLKNKKWFSIPFSVEGSLDVKSLPEILEFMDPIIEGKAAYLEYDED
;
A
#
# COMPACT_ATOMS: atom_id res chain seq x y z
N MET A 1 9.22 -53.06 -28.01
CA MET A 1 9.15 -51.59 -28.18
C MET A 1 9.01 -50.82 -26.85
N GLU A 2 8.64 -51.46 -25.74
CA GLU A 2 8.43 -50.78 -24.44
C GLU A 2 9.73 -50.34 -23.71
N ASN A 3 10.83 -51.07 -23.85
CA ASN A 3 12.08 -50.75 -23.15
C ASN A 3 12.81 -49.47 -23.62
N LYS A 4 12.54 -48.99 -24.85
CA LYS A 4 13.12 -47.72 -25.34
C LYS A 4 12.42 -46.49 -24.77
N LYS A 5 11.11 -46.58 -24.54
CA LYS A 5 10.27 -45.46 -24.07
C LYS A 5 10.52 -45.13 -22.59
N SER A 6 10.70 -46.18 -21.76
CA SER A 6 11.07 -46.05 -20.35
C SER A 6 12.43 -45.36 -20.12
N ASN A 7 13.40 -45.63 -21.00
CA ASN A 7 14.74 -45.03 -20.90
C ASN A 7 14.75 -43.55 -21.32
N GLU A 8 13.98 -43.18 -22.34
CA GLU A 8 13.81 -41.79 -22.77
C GLU A 8 13.15 -40.90 -21.70
N ASP A 9 12.14 -41.42 -20.99
CA ASP A 9 11.46 -40.68 -19.93
C ASP A 9 12.35 -40.48 -18.69
N SER A 10 13.20 -41.47 -18.37
CA SER A 10 14.22 -41.35 -17.33
C SER A 10 15.25 -40.26 -17.65
N ILE A 11 15.73 -40.22 -18.89
CA ILE A 11 16.69 -39.21 -19.37
C ILE A 11 16.07 -37.81 -19.34
N LYS A 12 14.82 -37.65 -19.81
CA LYS A 12 14.11 -36.36 -19.76
C LYS A 12 13.93 -35.86 -18.32
N ASN A 13 13.60 -36.74 -17.38
CA ASN A 13 13.45 -36.37 -15.98
C ASN A 13 14.79 -35.95 -15.35
N ALA A 14 15.88 -36.65 -15.68
CA ALA A 14 17.23 -36.28 -15.24
C ALA A 14 17.65 -34.90 -15.79
N ILE A 15 17.36 -34.61 -17.07
CA ILE A 15 17.64 -33.31 -17.69
C ILE A 15 16.79 -32.21 -17.02
N LYS A 16 15.50 -32.43 -16.81
CA LYS A 16 14.60 -31.46 -16.16
C LYS A 16 15.06 -31.14 -14.73
N LYS A 17 15.51 -32.16 -13.98
CA LYS A 17 16.08 -31.97 -12.63
C LYS A 17 17.35 -31.12 -12.68
N ARG A 18 18.26 -31.41 -13.60
CA ARG A 18 19.51 -30.67 -13.77
C ARG A 18 19.29 -29.21 -14.19
N ILE A 19 18.31 -28.96 -15.08
CA ILE A 19 17.91 -27.60 -15.47
C ILE A 19 17.34 -26.86 -14.25
N LYS A 20 16.44 -27.49 -13.48
CA LYS A 20 15.85 -26.89 -12.28
C LYS A 20 16.91 -26.55 -11.22
N GLU A 21 17.88 -27.42 -11.02
CA GLU A 21 19.02 -27.19 -10.11
C GLU A 21 19.90 -26.03 -10.59
N LYS A 22 20.16 -25.95 -11.90
CA LYS A 22 20.93 -24.86 -12.49
C LYS A 22 20.22 -23.51 -12.34
N ILE A 23 18.94 -23.43 -12.70
CA ILE A 23 18.12 -22.21 -12.54
C ILE A 23 18.07 -21.80 -11.07
N LYS A 24 17.86 -22.75 -10.14
CA LYS A 24 17.84 -22.46 -8.70
C LYS A 24 19.18 -21.85 -8.24
N LYS A 25 20.30 -22.36 -8.75
CA LYS A 25 21.63 -21.84 -8.42
C LYS A 25 21.86 -20.44 -8.98
N GLU A 26 21.49 -20.21 -10.23
CA GLU A 26 21.58 -18.89 -10.89
C GLU A 26 20.71 -17.85 -10.13
N LEU A 27 19.47 -18.20 -9.76
CA LEU A 27 18.59 -17.32 -8.98
C LEU A 27 19.16 -17.01 -7.59
N LEU A 28 19.76 -17.99 -6.91
CA LEU A 28 20.39 -17.82 -5.60
C LEU A 28 21.62 -16.90 -5.68
N GLU A 29 22.41 -17.02 -6.74
CA GLU A 29 23.55 -16.12 -6.97
C GLU A 29 23.08 -14.70 -7.26
N GLU A 30 22.00 -14.52 -8.02
CA GLU A 30 21.40 -13.21 -8.30
C GLU A 30 20.89 -12.54 -7.01
N ILE A 31 20.08 -13.26 -6.22
CA ILE A 31 19.59 -12.77 -4.91
C ILE A 31 20.75 -12.43 -3.97
N TYR A 32 21.79 -13.26 -3.92
CA TYR A 32 22.96 -13.01 -3.08
C TYR A 32 23.69 -11.72 -3.49
N ASN A 33 23.82 -11.47 -4.80
CA ASN A 33 24.45 -10.25 -5.30
C ASN A 33 23.62 -9.00 -4.99
N GLU A 34 22.28 -9.08 -5.13
CA GLU A 34 21.38 -7.98 -4.76
C GLU A 34 21.47 -7.65 -3.27
N LEU A 35 21.40 -8.66 -2.39
CA LEU A 35 21.53 -8.47 -0.94
C LEU A 35 22.89 -7.84 -0.56
N LYS A 36 23.96 -8.23 -1.26
CA LYS A 36 25.30 -7.67 -1.03
C LYS A 36 25.42 -6.23 -1.52
N LEU A 37 24.72 -5.85 -2.59
CA LEU A 37 24.61 -4.47 -3.05
C LEU A 37 23.85 -3.63 -2.01
N GLU A 38 22.72 -4.10 -1.52
CA GLU A 38 21.96 -3.43 -0.45
C GLU A 38 22.79 -3.29 0.85
N GLU A 39 23.53 -4.32 1.26
CA GLU A 39 24.40 -4.27 2.44
C GLU A 39 25.47 -3.17 2.30
N ASN A 40 26.09 -3.04 1.13
CA ASN A 40 27.08 -2.00 0.87
C ASN A 40 26.47 -0.59 0.87
N GLU A 41 25.30 -0.42 0.24
CA GLU A 41 24.59 0.86 0.24
C GLU A 41 24.21 1.30 1.66
N LEU A 42 23.73 0.37 2.48
CA LEU A 42 23.44 0.61 3.90
C LEU A 42 24.71 0.96 4.70
N ALA A 43 25.83 0.28 4.44
CA ALA A 43 27.10 0.58 5.10
C ALA A 43 27.62 2.00 4.77
N GLU A 44 27.47 2.43 3.51
CA GLU A 44 27.79 3.79 3.09
C GLU A 44 26.85 4.82 3.74
N GLU A 45 25.54 4.53 3.83
CA GLU A 45 24.56 5.37 4.49
C GLU A 45 24.90 5.56 5.98
N ILE A 46 25.22 4.48 6.69
CA ILE A 46 25.66 4.51 8.11
C ILE A 46 26.95 5.31 8.28
N SER A 47 27.95 5.10 7.42
CA SER A 47 29.21 5.85 7.44
C SER A 47 28.99 7.36 7.25
N SER A 48 28.05 7.73 6.36
CA SER A 48 27.65 9.11 6.13
C SER A 48 26.95 9.75 7.35
N ILE A 49 26.17 8.96 8.09
CA ILE A 49 25.47 9.42 9.31
C ILE A 49 26.47 9.61 10.46
N ILE A 50 27.39 8.66 10.65
CA ILE A 50 28.43 8.75 11.69
C ILE A 50 29.32 9.98 11.45
N SER A 51 29.75 10.22 10.21
CA SER A 51 30.57 11.39 9.86
C SER A 51 29.83 12.74 9.98
N LYS A 52 28.49 12.76 9.85
CA LYS A 52 27.66 13.95 10.17
C LYS A 52 27.54 14.18 11.67
N LYS A 53 27.42 13.11 12.45
CA LYS A 53 27.24 13.16 13.92
C LYS A 53 28.50 13.62 14.66
N GLU A 54 29.68 13.36 14.12
CA GLU A 54 30.94 13.88 14.69
C GLU A 54 31.19 15.37 14.44
N LYS A 55 30.40 16.03 13.56
CA LYS A 55 30.61 17.43 13.17
C LYS A 55 29.62 18.44 13.75
N SER A 56 28.50 18.04 14.36
CA SER A 56 27.55 19.00 14.95
C SER A 56 27.84 19.23 16.43
N SER A 57 27.93 20.50 16.84
CA SER A 57 28.09 20.85 18.25
C SER A 57 26.75 20.75 18.98
N ALA A 58 26.79 20.60 20.31
CA ALA A 58 25.58 20.53 21.15
C ALA A 58 24.64 21.74 21.00
N ALA A 59 25.13 22.89 20.52
CA ALA A 59 24.32 24.07 20.24
C ALA A 59 23.51 23.93 18.94
N ASP A 60 24.03 23.19 17.96
CA ASP A 60 23.36 22.96 16.67
C ASP A 60 22.19 21.98 16.83
N LEU A 61 22.36 20.96 17.68
CA LEU A 61 21.30 20.00 18.05
C LEU A 61 20.10 20.67 18.73
N ILE A 62 20.33 21.70 19.55
CA ILE A 62 19.25 22.43 20.24
C ILE A 62 18.44 23.32 19.27
N ASN A 63 19.07 23.83 18.21
CA ASN A 63 18.37 24.56 17.16
C ASN A 63 17.62 23.61 16.20
N GLU A 64 18.15 22.41 15.92
CA GLU A 64 17.44 21.37 15.17
C GLU A 64 16.19 20.88 15.91
N ILE A 65 16.25 20.66 17.23
CA ILE A 65 15.09 20.24 18.03
C ILE A 65 13.98 21.31 18.05
N LYS A 66 14.33 22.60 17.95
CA LYS A 66 13.34 23.69 17.82
C LYS A 66 12.77 23.80 16.40
N ALA A 67 13.48 23.29 15.39
CA ALA A 67 13.04 23.25 13.99
C ALA A 67 12.30 21.96 13.61
N GLU A 68 12.27 20.95 14.49
CA GLU A 68 11.52 19.68 14.30
C GLU A 68 10.03 19.76 14.66
N GLN A 69 9.52 20.90 15.13
CA GLN A 69 8.10 21.19 14.94
C GLN A 69 7.88 21.30 13.43
N PRO A 70 7.01 20.49 12.80
CA PRO A 70 6.91 20.43 11.35
C PRO A 70 6.55 21.81 10.83
N ILE A 71 7.54 22.50 10.26
CA ILE A 71 7.30 23.62 9.38
C ILE A 71 6.70 22.98 8.13
N PHE A 72 5.37 22.99 8.06
CA PHE A 72 4.64 22.65 6.85
C PHE A 72 5.09 23.63 5.76
N GLU A 73 6.08 23.23 4.97
CA GLU A 73 6.39 23.89 3.72
C GLU A 73 5.16 23.70 2.83
N LYS A 74 4.31 24.72 2.83
CA LYS A 74 3.10 24.79 2.04
C LYS A 74 3.56 24.85 0.59
N LEU A 75 3.56 23.71 -0.10
CA LEU A 75 3.68 23.68 -1.55
C LEU A 75 2.52 24.52 -2.10
N GLU A 76 2.85 25.71 -2.59
CA GLU A 76 1.94 26.61 -3.30
C GLU A 76 1.63 26.00 -4.68
N ASP A 77 0.64 25.11 -4.74
CA ASP A 77 -0.48 25.11 -5.70
C ASP A 77 -1.41 23.89 -5.48
N ASP A 78 -2.66 24.10 -5.82
CA ASP A 78 -3.89 23.41 -5.42
C ASP A 78 -3.95 21.87 -5.62
N LYS A 79 -4.67 21.20 -4.71
CA LYS A 79 -5.07 19.77 -4.67
C LYS A 79 -4.72 18.94 -5.93
N THR A 80 -3.57 18.28 -5.89
CA THR A 80 -3.07 17.43 -6.99
C THR A 80 -3.75 16.06 -7.09
N VAL A 81 -4.50 15.67 -6.06
CA VAL A 81 -5.20 14.39 -5.98
C VAL A 81 -6.70 14.63 -5.77
N SER A 82 -7.53 13.94 -6.54
CA SER A 82 -8.96 13.79 -6.27
C SER A 82 -9.30 12.33 -6.02
N ILE A 83 -10.29 12.06 -5.17
CA ILE A 83 -10.77 10.70 -4.89
C ILE A 83 -12.28 10.64 -5.02
N SER A 84 -12.78 9.61 -5.69
CA SER A 84 -14.22 9.41 -5.88
C SER A 84 -14.89 8.97 -4.57
N VAL A 85 -16.16 9.37 -4.39
CA VAL A 85 -16.99 8.86 -3.28
C VAL A 85 -17.03 7.34 -3.26
N LYS A 86 -17.07 6.70 -4.44
CA LYS A 86 -17.04 5.23 -4.57
C LYS A 86 -15.79 4.62 -3.94
N ALA A 87 -14.61 5.18 -4.22
CA ALA A 87 -13.36 4.68 -3.66
C ALA A 87 -13.34 4.85 -2.13
N ILE A 88 -13.78 6.01 -1.61
CA ILE A 88 -13.90 6.27 -0.17
C ILE A 88 -14.78 5.22 0.49
N LEU A 89 -15.99 5.00 -0.03
CA LEU A 89 -16.95 4.06 0.54
C LEU A 89 -16.40 2.63 0.55
N LYS A 90 -15.75 2.18 -0.54
CA LYS A 90 -15.13 0.85 -0.59
C LYS A 90 -14.01 0.67 0.44
N ILE A 91 -13.13 1.67 0.58
CA ILE A 91 -12.02 1.64 1.55
C ILE A 91 -12.58 1.60 2.98
N ALA A 92 -13.54 2.48 3.27
CA ALA A 92 -14.18 2.56 4.58
C ALA A 92 -14.96 1.28 4.93
N SER A 93 -15.76 0.73 4.01
CA SER A 93 -16.45 -0.55 4.21
C SER A 93 -15.47 -1.69 4.46
N HIS A 94 -14.35 -1.74 3.72
CA HIS A 94 -13.34 -2.76 3.92
C HIS A 94 -12.70 -2.66 5.31
N ALA A 95 -12.29 -1.46 5.75
CA ALA A 95 -11.71 -1.27 7.07
C ALA A 95 -12.72 -1.59 8.20
N LEU A 96 -13.97 -1.13 8.09
CA LEU A 96 -15.02 -1.36 9.09
C LEU A 96 -15.46 -2.82 9.19
N LYS A 97 -15.37 -3.59 8.11
CA LYS A 97 -15.62 -5.04 8.14
C LYS A 97 -14.70 -5.76 9.14
N TYR A 98 -13.48 -5.28 9.32
CA TYR A 98 -12.46 -5.92 10.16
C TYR A 98 -12.17 -5.16 11.45
N ALA A 99 -12.57 -3.89 11.55
CA ALA A 99 -12.46 -3.09 12.75
C ALA A 99 -13.64 -2.11 12.88
N SER A 100 -14.66 -2.53 13.64
CA SER A 100 -15.85 -1.72 13.92
C SER A 100 -16.33 -1.93 15.37
N SER A 101 -17.32 -1.14 15.78
CA SER A 101 -17.98 -1.24 17.08
C SER A 101 -18.64 -2.60 17.34
N LYS A 102 -18.94 -3.38 16.29
CA LYS A 102 -19.52 -4.72 16.36
C LYS A 102 -18.48 -5.80 16.68
N ILE A 103 -17.19 -5.48 16.54
CA ILE A 103 -16.08 -6.40 16.74
C ILE A 103 -15.32 -5.95 17.98
N SER A 104 -15.01 -6.88 18.88
CA SER A 104 -14.20 -6.56 20.06
C SER A 104 -12.81 -6.06 19.65
N ARG A 105 -12.32 -4.99 20.30
CA ARG A 105 -11.10 -4.28 19.89
C ARG A 105 -9.85 -5.18 19.83
N ASP A 106 -9.76 -6.19 20.68
CA ASP A 106 -8.69 -7.19 20.68
C ASP A 106 -8.66 -8.05 19.40
N LYS A 107 -9.73 -8.04 18.61
CA LYS A 107 -9.86 -8.77 17.34
C LYS A 107 -9.79 -7.87 16.12
N TRP A 108 -9.56 -6.57 16.29
CA TRP A 108 -9.39 -5.67 15.16
C TRP A 108 -8.14 -6.05 14.39
N VAL A 109 -8.26 -6.11 13.06
CA VAL A 109 -7.13 -6.41 12.17
C VAL A 109 -6.99 -5.33 11.11
N GLU A 110 -5.76 -5.12 10.66
CA GLU A 110 -5.47 -4.19 9.58
C GLU A 110 -5.87 -4.81 8.24
N VAL A 111 -6.18 -3.94 7.29
CA VAL A 111 -6.54 -4.33 5.92
C VAL A 111 -5.60 -3.69 4.93
N ILE A 112 -5.49 -4.27 3.73
CA ILE A 112 -4.72 -3.72 2.61
C ILE A 112 -5.49 -3.83 1.30
N GLY A 113 -5.29 -2.87 0.40
CA GLY A 113 -5.84 -2.93 -0.94
C GLY A 113 -5.14 -2.01 -1.95
N LEU A 114 -5.58 -2.09 -3.21
CA LEU A 114 -5.08 -1.28 -4.31
C LEU A 114 -5.96 -0.06 -4.54
N LEU A 115 -5.33 1.01 -5.01
CA LEU A 115 -6.00 2.21 -5.52
C LEU A 115 -5.86 2.25 -7.04
N ALA A 116 -6.97 2.46 -7.73
CA ALA A 116 -6.99 2.55 -9.19
C ALA A 116 -7.53 3.91 -9.64
N GLY A 117 -6.88 4.49 -10.64
CA GLY A 117 -7.18 5.85 -11.05
C GLY A 117 -6.78 6.18 -12.47
N LYS A 118 -6.91 7.47 -12.78
CA LYS A 118 -6.51 8.11 -14.03
C LYS A 118 -5.58 9.28 -13.73
N GLN A 119 -4.59 9.44 -14.60
CA GLN A 119 -3.68 10.57 -14.58
C GLN A 119 -4.12 11.52 -15.69
N TYR A 120 -4.11 12.82 -15.38
CA TYR A 120 -4.43 13.87 -16.35
C TYR A 120 -3.18 14.71 -16.62
N ASP A 121 -3.02 15.14 -17.88
CA ASP A 121 -1.89 15.98 -18.30
C ASP A 121 -2.03 17.43 -17.79
N TYR A 122 -3.25 17.89 -17.50
CA TYR A 122 -3.58 19.22 -16.98
C TYR A 122 -4.73 19.11 -15.97
N GLY A 123 -4.58 19.64 -14.74
CA GLY A 123 -5.58 19.55 -13.64
C GLY A 123 -5.05 18.82 -12.39
N PRO A 124 -5.91 18.30 -11.48
CA PRO A 124 -5.42 17.40 -10.43
C PRO A 124 -4.69 16.24 -11.11
N LYS A 125 -3.39 16.12 -10.84
CA LYS A 125 -2.49 15.21 -11.53
C LYS A 125 -2.92 13.74 -11.39
N LEU A 126 -3.72 13.40 -10.39
CA LEU A 126 -4.25 12.05 -10.18
C LEU A 126 -5.71 12.09 -9.71
N HIS A 127 -6.59 11.33 -10.36
CA HIS A 127 -7.92 11.00 -9.88
C HIS A 127 -8.00 9.53 -9.49
N ILE A 128 -8.24 9.25 -8.22
CA ILE A 128 -8.49 7.91 -7.66
C ILE A 128 -9.96 7.58 -7.88
N GLU A 129 -10.23 6.70 -8.83
CA GLU A 129 -11.59 6.39 -9.30
C GLU A 129 -12.21 5.22 -8.53
N ASP A 130 -11.41 4.21 -8.16
CA ASP A 130 -11.90 2.99 -7.55
C ASP A 130 -10.86 2.39 -6.58
N ALA A 131 -11.32 1.53 -5.68
CA ALA A 131 -10.49 0.84 -4.70
C ALA A 131 -10.77 -0.66 -4.70
N TYR A 132 -9.73 -1.46 -4.47
CA TYR A 132 -9.77 -2.91 -4.58
C TYR A 132 -9.20 -3.56 -3.32
N PRO A 133 -10.07 -4.08 -2.43
CA PRO A 133 -9.69 -4.87 -1.25
C PRO A 133 -8.84 -6.08 -1.63
N MET A 134 -7.64 -6.23 -1.06
CA MET A 134 -6.71 -7.33 -1.37
C MET A 134 -6.51 -8.33 -0.23
N GLY A 135 -6.68 -7.90 1.02
CA GLY A 135 -6.58 -8.78 2.16
C GLY A 135 -6.62 -8.06 3.50
N HIS A 136 -6.46 -8.85 4.56
CA HIS A 136 -6.46 -8.43 5.96
C HIS A 136 -5.43 -9.24 6.77
N GLY A 137 -4.93 -8.69 7.87
CA GLY A 137 -3.91 -9.33 8.70
C GLY A 137 -3.22 -8.35 9.66
N SER A 138 -2.10 -8.75 10.25
CA SER A 138 -1.23 -7.82 10.98
C SER A 138 -0.36 -7.02 10.02
N ALA A 139 0.09 -5.81 10.40
CA ALA A 139 1.03 -4.93 9.67
C ALA A 139 2.17 -5.66 8.94
N VAL A 140 2.71 -6.72 9.55
CA VAL A 140 3.86 -7.49 9.03
C VAL A 140 3.46 -8.53 7.95
N TYR A 141 2.18 -8.88 7.83
CA TYR A 141 1.69 -10.01 7.02
C TYR A 141 0.56 -9.66 6.05
N ALA A 142 0.29 -8.37 5.82
CA ALA A 142 -0.60 -7.89 4.77
C ALA A 142 0.02 -8.09 3.36
N GLU A 143 0.60 -9.26 3.12
CA GLU A 143 0.95 -9.72 1.79
C GLU A 143 -0.34 -10.03 1.04
N ILE A 144 -0.35 -9.75 -0.26
CA ILE A 144 -1.40 -10.17 -1.18
C ILE A 144 -1.33 -11.70 -1.29
N LYS A 145 -1.89 -12.39 -0.30
CA LYS A 145 -1.83 -13.85 -0.17
C LYS A 145 -2.63 -14.57 -1.25
N ASP A 146 -3.54 -13.86 -1.92
CA ASP A 146 -4.33 -14.42 -3.01
C ASP A 146 -4.00 -13.76 -4.37
N TYR A 147 -3.10 -14.42 -5.10
CA TYR A 147 -2.78 -14.09 -6.48
C TYR A 147 -4.04 -14.03 -7.37
N LYS A 148 -5.10 -14.79 -7.06
CA LYS A 148 -6.35 -14.76 -7.85
C LYS A 148 -7.08 -13.43 -7.70
N ASN A 149 -7.18 -12.91 -6.49
CA ASN A 149 -7.81 -11.62 -6.22
C ASN A 149 -7.07 -10.49 -6.91
N PHE A 150 -5.74 -10.53 -6.88
CA PHE A 150 -4.92 -9.58 -7.62
C PHE A 150 -5.17 -9.65 -9.12
N VAL A 151 -5.17 -10.84 -9.72
CA VAL A 151 -5.41 -11.01 -11.17
C VAL A 151 -6.81 -10.52 -11.55
N ARG A 152 -7.83 -10.81 -10.74
CA ARG A 152 -9.19 -10.33 -10.97
C ARG A 152 -9.26 -8.80 -10.90
N ALA A 153 -8.67 -8.20 -9.87
CA ALA A 153 -8.64 -6.75 -9.70
C ALA A 153 -7.88 -6.09 -10.85
N PHE A 154 -6.72 -6.63 -11.23
CA PHE A 154 -5.93 -6.14 -12.35
C PHE A 154 -6.70 -6.17 -13.68
N ASN A 155 -7.44 -7.26 -13.93
CA ASN A 155 -8.28 -7.36 -15.13
C ASN A 155 -9.43 -6.34 -15.13
N ASP A 156 -10.09 -6.13 -13.99
CA ASP A 156 -11.16 -5.13 -13.86
C ASP A 156 -10.64 -3.70 -14.00
N ILE A 157 -9.51 -3.38 -13.35
CA ILE A 157 -8.81 -2.10 -13.49
C ILE A 157 -8.51 -1.82 -14.97
N LYS A 158 -7.96 -2.81 -15.67
CA LYS A 158 -7.65 -2.70 -17.10
C LYS A 158 -8.92 -2.54 -17.95
N ALA A 159 -9.98 -3.29 -17.65
CA ALA A 159 -11.26 -3.21 -18.38
C ALA A 159 -11.91 -1.82 -18.25
N LYS A 160 -11.70 -1.14 -17.11
CA LYS A 160 -12.15 0.24 -16.85
C LYS A 160 -11.20 1.31 -17.41
N ASN A 161 -10.13 0.91 -18.09
CA ASN A 161 -9.07 1.80 -18.57
C ASN A 161 -8.47 2.66 -17.44
N LEU A 162 -8.27 2.03 -16.29
CA LEU A 162 -7.59 2.59 -15.12
C LEU A 162 -6.21 1.95 -14.98
N PHE A 163 -5.36 2.55 -14.14
CA PHE A 163 -4.10 1.94 -13.71
C PHE A 163 -4.01 1.93 -12.19
N ILE A 164 -3.15 1.05 -11.65
CA ILE A 164 -2.84 1.02 -10.22
C ILE A 164 -2.01 2.26 -9.89
N CYS A 165 -2.61 3.20 -9.18
CA CYS A 165 -2.02 4.49 -8.83
C CYS A 165 -1.52 4.55 -7.38
N GLY A 166 -1.68 3.46 -6.63
CA GLY A 166 -1.25 3.40 -5.25
C GLY A 166 -1.88 2.23 -4.52
N TRP A 167 -1.82 2.32 -3.20
CA TRP A 167 -2.32 1.32 -2.27
C TRP A 167 -2.91 2.01 -1.05
N TYR A 168 -3.70 1.26 -0.30
CA TYR A 168 -4.19 1.71 1.00
C TYR A 168 -4.05 0.61 2.03
N HIS A 169 -3.93 1.00 3.29
CA HIS A 169 -4.06 0.12 4.43
C HIS A 169 -4.78 0.81 5.60
N SER A 170 -5.16 0.03 6.62
CA SER A 170 -5.81 0.58 7.80
C SER A 170 -4.95 0.55 9.04
N HIS A 171 -5.14 1.54 9.91
CA HIS A 171 -4.57 1.63 11.26
C HIS A 171 -5.70 1.80 12.29
N PRO A 172 -6.41 0.71 12.66
CA PRO A 172 -7.55 0.81 13.56
C PRO A 172 -7.16 1.36 14.95
N SER A 173 -7.65 2.54 15.30
CA SER A 173 -7.39 3.29 16.54
C SER A 173 -5.96 3.82 16.76
N TYR A 174 -5.09 3.79 15.75
CA TYR A 174 -3.74 4.38 15.85
C TYR A 174 -3.63 5.76 15.17
N GLY A 175 -4.70 6.23 14.52
CA GLY A 175 -4.67 7.41 13.67
C GLY A 175 -4.02 7.14 12.31
N THR A 176 -3.86 8.21 11.54
CA THR A 176 -3.44 8.14 10.13
C THR A 176 -2.02 8.66 9.97
N TRP A 177 -1.06 7.74 9.98
CA TRP A 177 0.37 7.98 9.83
C TRP A 177 1.01 6.80 9.09
N MET A 178 2.23 6.98 8.60
CA MET A 178 2.98 5.95 7.88
C MET A 178 4.12 5.41 8.74
N SER A 179 4.26 4.09 8.81
CA SER A 179 5.34 3.41 9.53
C SER A 179 6.65 3.37 8.74
N ASP A 180 7.73 2.93 9.40
CA ASP A 180 9.01 2.67 8.73
C ASP A 180 8.88 1.43 7.82
N GLU A 181 8.09 0.43 8.22
CA GLU A 181 7.79 -0.75 7.41
C GLU A 181 7.07 -0.40 6.10
N ASP A 182 6.19 0.61 6.13
CA ASP A 182 5.45 1.07 4.96
C ASP A 182 6.35 1.64 3.86
N ILE A 183 7.58 2.10 4.21
CA ILE A 183 8.49 2.71 3.24
C ILE A 183 8.90 1.69 2.17
N GLY A 184 9.05 0.42 2.57
CA GLY A 184 9.41 -0.66 1.65
C GLY A 184 8.29 -0.94 0.66
N THR A 185 7.04 -0.95 1.12
CA THR A 185 5.87 -1.08 0.25
C THR A 185 5.78 0.11 -0.69
N GLN A 186 5.88 1.32 -0.17
CA GLN A 186 5.80 2.53 -0.97
C GLN A 186 6.92 2.63 -2.01
N ALA A 187 8.15 2.20 -1.68
CA ALA A 187 9.26 2.14 -2.62
C ALA A 187 8.95 1.23 -3.81
N ARG A 188 8.31 0.06 -3.58
CA ARG A 188 7.89 -0.84 -4.65
C ARG A 188 6.86 -0.18 -5.58
N TYR A 189 5.87 0.51 -5.02
CA TYR A 189 4.86 1.22 -5.83
C TYR A 189 5.46 2.41 -6.58
N GLN A 190 6.30 3.22 -5.94
CA GLN A 190 6.99 4.35 -6.57
C GLN A 190 8.01 3.93 -7.63
N LYS A 191 8.54 2.70 -7.57
CA LYS A 191 9.36 2.12 -8.64
C LYS A 191 8.53 1.79 -9.89
N LEU A 192 7.27 1.38 -9.72
CA LEU A 192 6.35 1.10 -10.83
C LEU A 192 5.78 2.38 -11.43
N TRP A 193 5.42 3.35 -10.58
CA TRP A 193 4.97 4.66 -10.98
C TRP A 193 5.41 5.69 -9.95
N ASP A 194 6.30 6.60 -10.32
CA ASP A 194 6.96 7.54 -9.39
C ASP A 194 5.97 8.32 -8.51
N ASN A 195 4.81 8.67 -9.07
CA ASN A 195 3.75 9.42 -8.39
C ASN A 195 2.79 8.55 -7.56
N ALA A 196 3.10 7.27 -7.34
CA ALA A 196 2.25 6.39 -6.54
C ALA A 196 2.05 6.92 -5.13
N ILE A 197 0.83 6.74 -4.62
CA ILE A 197 0.40 7.23 -3.31
C ILE A 197 0.08 6.08 -2.35
N ALA A 198 0.15 6.38 -1.06
CA ALA A 198 -0.32 5.51 0.01
C ALA A 198 -1.48 6.21 0.73
N LEU A 199 -2.58 5.50 0.99
CA LEU A 199 -3.70 6.01 1.78
C LEU A 199 -3.80 5.21 3.08
N VAL A 200 -3.81 5.88 4.22
CA VAL A 200 -4.03 5.25 5.53
C VAL A 200 -5.39 5.62 6.03
N ILE A 201 -6.20 4.62 6.37
CA ILE A 201 -7.52 4.81 6.98
C ILE A 201 -7.54 4.31 8.43
N ASP A 202 -7.99 5.15 9.35
CA ASP A 202 -8.40 4.72 10.68
C ASP A 202 -9.94 4.67 10.72
N PRO A 203 -10.56 3.47 10.68
CA PRO A 203 -12.02 3.34 10.73
C PRO A 203 -12.61 3.90 12.04
N TYR A 204 -11.82 4.02 13.12
CA TYR A 204 -12.27 4.62 14.37
C TYR A 204 -12.45 6.14 14.26
N GLN A 205 -11.80 6.79 13.30
CA GLN A 205 -11.89 8.23 13.07
C GLN A 205 -13.02 8.61 12.10
N ILE A 206 -13.81 7.65 11.60
CA ILE A 206 -14.99 7.91 10.78
C ILE A 206 -16.17 8.23 11.71
N ASP A 207 -16.19 9.45 12.24
CA ASP A 207 -17.10 9.88 13.31
C ASP A 207 -18.11 10.96 12.89
N GLY A 208 -18.20 11.25 11.59
CA GLY A 208 -19.05 12.31 11.04
C GLY A 208 -18.37 13.68 10.95
N THR A 209 -17.15 13.82 11.48
CA THR A 209 -16.34 15.03 11.37
C THR A 209 -15.13 14.85 10.47
N SER A 210 -14.65 13.61 10.34
CA SER A 210 -13.52 13.22 9.50
C SER A 210 -13.91 12.10 8.55
N LEU A 211 -13.24 12.05 7.40
CA LEU A 211 -13.29 10.90 6.49
C LEU A 211 -12.49 9.70 7.04
N GLY A 212 -11.74 9.90 8.13
CA GLY A 212 -10.93 8.88 8.79
C GLY A 212 -9.67 8.47 8.03
N PHE A 213 -9.29 9.16 6.95
CA PHE A 213 -8.09 8.82 6.17
C PHE A 213 -7.22 10.03 5.81
N GLN A 214 -5.95 9.75 5.53
CA GLN A 214 -5.01 10.68 4.91
C GLN A 214 -4.28 10.00 3.75
N ILE A 215 -3.82 10.81 2.79
CA ILE A 215 -3.03 10.38 1.64
C ILE A 215 -1.60 10.86 1.83
N PHE A 216 -0.64 9.99 1.56
CA PHE A 216 0.78 10.22 1.74
C PHE A 216 1.58 9.85 0.49
N ARG A 217 2.78 10.42 0.43
CA ARG A 217 3.85 9.98 -0.46
C ARG A 217 5.18 10.09 0.28
N ALA A 218 6.17 9.34 -0.20
CA ALA A 218 7.49 9.31 0.40
C ALA A 218 8.54 9.91 -0.53
N ASN A 219 9.45 10.67 0.06
CA ASN A 219 10.75 10.90 -0.54
C ASN A 219 11.66 9.71 -0.18
N LEU A 220 11.85 8.80 -1.13
CA LEU A 220 12.59 7.56 -0.89
C LEU A 220 14.07 7.78 -0.57
N LYS A 221 14.66 8.91 -0.98
CA LYS A 221 16.09 9.19 -0.76
C LYS A 221 16.42 9.48 0.69
N ASN A 222 15.47 10.04 1.43
CA ASN A 222 15.64 10.38 2.84
C ASN A 222 14.60 9.70 3.73
N LYS A 223 13.82 8.78 3.18
CA LYS A 223 12.77 7.99 3.86
C LYS A 223 11.76 8.88 4.60
N LYS A 224 11.49 10.09 4.10
CA LYS A 224 10.54 11.04 4.72
C LYS A 224 9.16 10.98 4.07
N TRP A 225 8.13 10.92 4.90
CA TRP A 225 6.74 10.99 4.50
C TRP A 225 6.22 12.43 4.45
N PHE A 226 5.29 12.69 3.54
CA PHE A 226 4.53 13.94 3.50
C PHE A 226 3.08 13.66 3.10
N SER A 227 2.15 14.36 3.74
CA SER A 227 0.72 14.29 3.42
C SER A 227 0.42 15.06 2.14
N ILE A 228 -0.43 14.49 1.28
CA ILE A 228 -0.89 15.12 0.05
C ILE A 228 -2.31 15.68 0.26
N PRO A 229 -2.53 16.99 0.02
CA PRO A 229 -3.87 17.56 -0.01
C PRO A 229 -4.70 16.93 -1.14
N PHE A 230 -5.95 16.58 -0.85
CA PHE A 230 -6.86 15.98 -1.82
C PHE A 230 -8.23 16.67 -1.85
N SER A 231 -8.99 16.41 -2.91
CA SER A 231 -10.41 16.74 -3.04
C SER A 231 -11.25 15.47 -3.12
N VAL A 232 -12.49 15.55 -2.64
CA VAL A 232 -13.49 14.49 -2.89
C VAL A 232 -14.28 14.87 -4.13
N GLU A 233 -14.32 13.97 -5.12
CA GLU A 233 -15.12 14.16 -6.32
C GLU A 233 -16.48 13.45 -6.16
N GLY A 234 -17.54 14.26 -6.20
CA GLY A 234 -18.92 13.85 -5.94
C GLY A 234 -19.50 14.53 -4.71
N SER A 235 -20.77 14.24 -4.41
CA SER A 235 -21.45 14.76 -3.22
C SER A 235 -21.35 13.72 -2.10
N LEU A 236 -20.47 13.95 -1.13
CA LEU A 236 -20.41 13.20 0.11
C LEU A 236 -20.39 14.18 1.28
N ASP A 237 -21.47 14.19 2.06
CA ASP A 237 -21.47 14.89 3.35
C ASP A 237 -20.77 13.99 4.37
N VAL A 238 -19.65 14.48 4.91
CA VAL A 238 -18.86 13.78 5.94
C VAL A 238 -19.73 13.44 7.14
N LYS A 239 -20.72 14.28 7.48
CA LYS A 239 -21.62 14.06 8.61
C LYS A 239 -22.51 12.83 8.45
N SER A 240 -22.92 12.55 7.21
CA SER A 240 -23.75 11.39 6.89
C SER A 240 -22.92 10.13 6.63
N LEU A 241 -21.60 10.22 6.55
CA LEU A 241 -20.75 9.08 6.23
C LEU A 241 -20.92 7.89 7.19
N PRO A 242 -20.98 8.07 8.53
CA PRO A 242 -21.23 6.95 9.45
C PRO A 242 -22.57 6.26 9.18
N GLU A 243 -23.63 7.03 8.95
CA GLU A 243 -24.98 6.51 8.67
C GLU A 243 -25.04 5.78 7.32
N ILE A 244 -24.36 6.32 6.28
CA ILE A 244 -24.24 5.69 4.97
C ILE A 244 -23.52 4.34 5.11
N LEU A 245 -22.42 4.29 5.86
CA LEU A 245 -21.64 3.07 6.04
C LEU A 245 -22.40 2.02 6.86
N GLU A 246 -23.17 2.43 7.86
CA GLU A 246 -24.09 1.54 8.59
C GLU A 246 -25.21 1.03 7.68
N PHE A 247 -25.76 1.88 6.80
CA PHE A 247 -26.75 1.47 5.80
C PHE A 247 -26.16 0.57 4.70
N MET A 248 -24.87 0.66 4.42
CA MET A 248 -24.16 -0.25 3.51
C MET A 248 -23.82 -1.59 4.16
N ASP A 249 -24.04 -1.72 5.48
CA ASP A 249 -23.78 -2.92 6.27
C ASP A 249 -24.87 -4.02 6.30
N PRO A 250 -26.05 -3.96 5.61
CA PRO A 250 -26.93 -5.10 5.50
C PRO A 250 -26.38 -6.06 4.45
N ILE A 251 -25.70 -7.07 4.96
CA ILE A 251 -25.43 -8.36 4.35
C ILE A 251 -26.61 -8.80 3.46
N ILE A 252 -26.37 -8.94 2.15
CA ILE A 252 -27.23 -9.74 1.26
C ILE A 252 -26.60 -11.13 1.21
N GLU A 253 -27.28 -12.14 1.76
CA GLU A 253 -26.88 -13.56 1.66
C GLU A 253 -25.46 -13.89 2.15
N GLY A 254 -25.04 -13.32 3.28
CA GLY A 254 -23.73 -13.62 3.88
C GLY A 254 -22.54 -12.96 3.16
N LYS A 255 -22.76 -12.17 2.10
CA LYS A 255 -21.71 -11.44 1.39
C LYS A 255 -21.89 -9.93 1.54
N ALA A 256 -20.80 -9.24 1.85
CA ALA A 256 -20.75 -7.79 1.79
C ALA A 256 -20.86 -7.37 0.33
N ALA A 257 -21.92 -6.65 -0.03
CA ALA A 257 -22.26 -6.30 -1.42
C ALA A 257 -21.18 -5.47 -2.17
N TYR A 258 -20.11 -5.06 -1.49
CA TYR A 258 -19.03 -4.22 -2.03
C TYR A 258 -17.64 -4.87 -2.02
N LEU A 259 -17.53 -6.10 -1.50
CA LEU A 259 -16.28 -6.86 -1.44
C LEU A 259 -16.33 -8.01 -2.44
N GLU A 260 -16.37 -7.66 -3.73
CA GLU A 260 -16.31 -8.63 -4.83
C GLU A 260 -15.06 -9.53 -4.81
N TYR A 261 -14.05 -9.17 -4.01
CA TYR A 261 -12.73 -9.79 -3.92
C TYR A 261 -12.50 -10.55 -2.61
N ASP A 262 -13.44 -10.55 -1.67
CA ASP A 262 -13.43 -11.46 -0.51
C ASP A 262 -14.38 -12.62 -0.82
N GLU A 263 -13.93 -13.59 -1.62
CA GLU A 263 -14.53 -14.93 -1.60
C GLU A 263 -13.56 -15.92 -0.97
N ASP A 264 -14.15 -16.87 -0.22
CA ASP A 264 -13.55 -17.87 0.66
C ASP A 264 -12.44 -18.75 0.05
#